data_AF-A0A352TD98-F1
#
_entry.id   AF-A0A352TD98-F1
#
_cell.length_a   1.000
_cell.length_b   1.000
_cell.length_c   1.000
_cell.angle_alpha   90.00
_cell.angle_beta   90.00
_cell.angle_gamma   90.00
#
_symmetry.space_group_name_H-M   'P 1'
#
loop_
_entity.id
_entity.type
_entity.pdbx_description
1 polymer ?
#
loop_
_entity_poly.entity_id
_entity_poly.type
_entity_poly.pdbx_seq_one_letter_code
_entity_poly.pdbx_strand_id
1 'polypeptide(L)'
;MSKAHRGTGIRKEPNHGRGTCAICGAQQIKTLYEQEVDGKKVKVCKYCKANLKNKARAEAKIAKAAAPKEEAAPAEAPAAE
;
A
#
# COMPACT_ATOMS: atom_id res chain seq x y z
N MET A 1 6.92 -9.96 18.60
CA MET A 1 5.91 -9.95 17.51
C MET A 1 4.80 -10.94 17.83
N SER A 2 3.77 -10.50 18.55
CA SER A 2 2.59 -11.33 18.79
C SER A 2 1.98 -11.71 17.43
N LYS A 3 1.88 -13.01 17.15
CA LYS A 3 1.27 -13.56 15.94
C LYS A 3 -0.27 -13.42 16.00
N ALA A 4 -0.77 -12.24 16.37
CA ALA A 4 -2.20 -11.98 16.56
C ALA A 4 -3.03 -12.30 15.30
N HIS A 5 -2.43 -12.18 14.12
CA HIS A 5 -3.06 -12.49 12.83
C HIS A 5 -2.51 -13.78 12.18
N ARG A 6 -1.96 -14.74 12.95
CA ARG A 6 -1.52 -16.06 12.46
C ARG A 6 -1.73 -17.17 13.50
N GLY A 7 -2.02 -18.39 13.05
CA GLY A 7 -2.05 -19.57 13.92
C GLY A 7 -3.26 -19.61 14.88
N THR A 8 -3.00 -20.00 16.13
CA THR A 8 -4.00 -20.22 17.19
C THR A 8 -4.82 -18.98 17.55
N GLY A 9 -4.27 -17.77 17.43
CA GLY A 9 -4.99 -16.53 17.74
C GLY A 9 -6.18 -16.28 16.82
N ILE A 10 -6.06 -16.59 15.53
CA ILE A 10 -7.17 -16.46 14.57
C ILE A 10 -8.18 -17.59 14.73
N ARG A 11 -7.74 -18.76 15.20
CA ARG A 11 -8.59 -19.95 15.27
C ARG A 11 -9.78 -19.77 16.23
N LYS A 12 -9.65 -18.84 17.19
CA LYS A 12 -10.69 -18.43 18.14
C LYS A 12 -11.70 -17.42 17.57
N GLU A 13 -11.37 -16.70 16.49
CA GLU A 13 -12.32 -15.79 15.84
C GLU A 13 -13.30 -16.56 14.94
N PRO A 14 -14.55 -16.10 14.81
CA PRO A 14 -15.54 -16.67 13.91
C PRO A 14 -14.97 -16.82 12.49
N ASN A 15 -15.18 -18.01 11.93
CA ASN A 15 -14.69 -18.41 10.62
C ASN A 15 -13.19 -18.18 10.41
N HIS A 16 -12.39 -18.27 11.49
CA HIS A 16 -10.96 -18.01 11.48
C HIS A 16 -10.64 -16.61 10.90
N GLY A 17 -11.41 -15.59 11.30
CA GLY A 17 -11.21 -14.21 10.90
C GLY A 17 -11.38 -13.97 9.40
N ARG A 18 -12.10 -14.86 8.71
CA ARG A 18 -12.43 -14.74 7.28
C ARG A 18 -13.81 -14.10 7.13
N GLY A 19 -13.90 -13.13 6.24
CA GLY A 19 -15.14 -12.45 5.94
C GLY A 19 -15.08 -11.69 4.62
N THR A 20 -16.05 -10.81 4.44
CA THR A 20 -16.13 -9.92 3.27
C THR A 20 -15.41 -8.61 3.59
N CYS A 21 -14.50 -8.20 2.72
CA CYS A 21 -13.77 -6.95 2.90
C CYS A 21 -14.63 -5.73 2.55
N ALA A 22 -14.72 -4.74 3.45
CA ALA A 22 -15.49 -3.51 3.22
C ALA A 22 -14.90 -2.56 2.15
N ILE A 23 -13.64 -2.76 1.73
CA ILE A 23 -12.96 -1.90 0.75
C ILE A 23 -13.01 -2.51 -0.65
N CYS A 24 -12.72 -3.81 -0.78
CA CYS A 24 -12.61 -4.46 -2.09
C CYS A 24 -13.71 -5.48 -2.39
N GLY A 25 -14.66 -5.72 -1.47
CA GLY A 25 -15.75 -6.68 -1.66
C GLY A 25 -15.32 -8.15 -1.69
N ALA A 26 -14.03 -8.46 -1.58
CA ALA A 26 -13.52 -9.84 -1.61
C ALA A 26 -14.09 -10.66 -0.43
N GLN A 27 -14.59 -11.86 -0.75
CA GLN A 27 -15.18 -12.80 0.21
C GLN A 27 -14.14 -13.83 0.70
N GLN A 28 -14.42 -14.50 1.84
CA GLN A 28 -13.60 -15.57 2.43
C GLN A 28 -12.13 -15.19 2.72
N ILE A 29 -11.88 -13.88 2.90
CA ILE A 29 -10.54 -13.32 3.10
C ILE A 29 -10.33 -12.85 4.54
N LYS A 30 -9.08 -12.88 5.01
CA LYS A 30 -8.73 -12.41 6.35
C LYS A 30 -8.96 -10.91 6.50
N THR A 31 -9.99 -10.51 7.25
CA THR A 31 -10.41 -9.13 7.58
C THR A 31 -9.98 -8.74 8.99
N LEU A 32 -8.75 -9.08 9.36
CA LEU A 32 -8.24 -8.95 10.74
C LEU A 32 -7.44 -7.67 10.96
N TYR A 33 -7.36 -6.80 9.97
CA TYR A 33 -6.54 -5.60 10.04
C TYR A 33 -7.43 -4.38 10.22
N GLU A 34 -7.25 -3.67 11.31
CA GLU A 34 -7.91 -2.39 11.50
C GLU A 34 -7.12 -1.32 10.75
N GLN A 35 -7.81 -0.52 9.94
CA GLN A 35 -7.30 0.70 9.34
C GLN A 35 -8.35 1.79 9.48
N GLU A 36 -7.90 3.00 9.80
CA GLU A 36 -8.73 4.18 9.77
C GLU A 36 -8.79 4.69 8.33
N VAL A 37 -9.99 4.66 7.76
CA VAL A 37 -10.29 5.22 6.44
C VAL A 37 -11.47 6.16 6.66
N ASP A 38 -11.30 7.44 6.31
CA ASP A 38 -12.32 8.49 6.45
C ASP A 38 -12.91 8.63 7.86
N GLY A 39 -12.05 8.54 8.88
CA GLY A 39 -12.43 8.71 10.29
C GLY A 39 -13.16 7.50 10.92
N LYS A 40 -13.31 6.40 10.19
CA LYS A 40 -13.92 5.16 10.70
C LYS A 40 -12.88 4.05 10.75
N LYS A 41 -12.83 3.34 11.90
CA LYS A 41 -12.02 2.13 12.06
C LYS A 41 -12.71 0.97 11.35
N VAL A 42 -12.16 0.56 10.21
CA VAL A 42 -12.73 -0.54 9.41
C VAL A 42 -11.79 -1.74 9.43
N LYS A 43 -12.38 -2.93 9.57
CA LYS A 43 -11.68 -4.21 9.39
C LYS A 43 -11.45 -4.45 7.90
N VAL A 44 -10.20 -4.31 7.47
CA VAL A 44 -9.76 -4.44 6.08
C VAL A 44 -9.06 -5.77 5.83
N CYS A 45 -9.11 -6.22 4.58
CA CYS A 45 -8.42 -7.45 4.20
C CYS A 45 -6.90 -7.27 4.09
N LYS A 46 -6.19 -8.40 4.09
CA LYS A 46 -4.73 -8.43 3.87
C LYS A 46 -4.27 -7.62 2.65
N TYR A 47 -5.00 -7.70 1.54
CA TYR A 47 -4.64 -7.01 0.30
C TYR A 47 -4.83 -5.50 0.42
N CYS A 48 -5.95 -5.04 0.97
CA CYS A 48 -6.20 -3.61 1.18
C CYS A 48 -5.17 -2.99 2.11
N LYS A 49 -4.74 -3.68 3.17
CA LYS A 49 -3.64 -3.22 4.02
C LYS A 49 -2.32 -3.05 3.23
N ALA A 50 -2.02 -3.97 2.31
CA ALA A 50 -0.83 -3.88 1.47
C ALA A 50 -0.96 -2.74 0.45
N ASN A 51 -2.11 -2.62 -0.21
CA ASN A 51 -2.38 -1.58 -1.20
C ASN A 51 -2.31 -0.18 -0.61
N LEU A 52 -2.88 0.05 0.57
CA LEU A 52 -2.78 1.35 1.26
C LEU A 52 -1.32 1.72 1.56
N LYS A 53 -0.52 0.76 2.04
CA LYS A 53 0.92 0.97 2.26
C LYS A 53 1.69 1.23 0.96
N ASN A 54 1.32 0.52 -0.11
CA ASN A 54 1.95 0.67 -1.41
C ASN A 54 1.59 2.02 -2.06
N LYS A 55 0.34 2.47 -1.92
CA LYS A 55 -0.10 3.80 -2.36
C LYS A 55 0.66 4.90 -1.63
N ALA A 56 0.73 4.85 -0.29
CA ALA A 56 1.51 5.82 0.49
C ALA A 56 2.99 5.87 0.06
N ARG A 57 3.58 4.72 -0.27
CA ARG A 57 4.96 4.65 -0.80
C ARG A 57 5.06 5.12 -2.25
N ALA A 58 4.05 4.90 -3.07
CA ALA A 58 4.01 5.36 -4.46
C ALA A 58 3.87 6.88 -4.52
N GLU A 59 3.01 7.48 -3.71
CA GLU A 59 2.87 8.93 -3.55
C GLU A 59 4.20 9.56 -3.09
N ALA A 60 4.89 8.94 -2.12
CA ALA A 60 6.22 9.37 -1.69
C ALA A 60 7.29 9.26 -2.80
N LYS A 61 7.13 8.34 -3.76
CA LYS A 61 8.04 8.20 -4.91
C LYS A 61 7.72 9.19 -6.02
N ILE A 62 6.44 9.46 -6.28
CA ILE A 62 6.01 10.44 -7.28
C ILE A 62 6.41 11.86 -6.82
N ALA A 63 6.28 12.18 -5.53
CA ALA A 63 6.78 13.43 -4.97
C ALA A 63 8.30 13.60 -5.10
N LYS A 64 9.05 12.49 -5.16
CA LYS A 64 10.51 12.50 -5.34
C LYS A 64 10.96 12.49 -6.81
N ALA A 65 10.05 12.13 -7.72
CA ALA A 65 10.27 12.15 -9.17
C ALA A 65 9.88 13.50 -9.81
N ALA A 66 9.15 14.36 -9.10
CA ALA A 66 8.79 15.71 -9.53
C ALA A 66 9.86 16.78 -9.17
N ALA A 67 11.12 16.40 -9.00
CA ALA A 67 12.22 17.34 -9.17
C ALA A 67 12.54 17.39 -10.67
N PRO A 68 12.12 18.44 -11.40
CA PRO A 68 12.43 18.55 -12.81
C PRO A 68 13.93 18.82 -12.95
N LYS A 69 14.59 18.06 -13.81
CA LYS A 69 15.79 18.51 -14.52
C LYS A 69 15.59 18.19 -16.00
N GLU A 70 14.76 19.02 -16.63
CA GLU A 70 15.01 19.55 -17.97
C GLU A 70 15.71 20.90 -17.66
N GLU A 71 16.89 21.28 -18.16
CA GLU A 71 17.25 21.45 -19.57
C GLU A 71 18.78 21.67 -19.63
N ALA A 72 19.46 21.01 -20.58
CA ALA A 72 20.61 21.56 -21.30
C ALA A 72 20.99 20.56 -22.41
N ALA A 73 20.21 20.61 -23.49
CA ALA A 73 20.74 20.41 -24.83
C ALA A 73 20.59 21.78 -25.55
N PRO A 74 21.28 22.09 -26.66
CA PRO A 74 22.57 21.63 -27.19
C PRO A 74 23.48 22.82 -27.59
N ALA A 75 24.77 22.59 -27.90
CA ALA A 75 25.56 23.47 -28.78
C ALA A 75 26.83 22.76 -29.27
N GLU A 76 26.83 22.38 -30.56
CA GLU A 76 28.03 22.25 -31.42
C GLU A 76 28.74 23.63 -31.45
N ALA A 77 30.05 23.85 -31.69
CA ALA A 77 31.08 23.28 -32.56
C ALA A 77 32.44 23.99 -32.18
N PRO A 78 33.49 24.06 -33.02
CA PRO A 78 34.42 23.04 -33.57
C PRO A 78 35.93 23.38 -33.35
N ALA A 79 36.85 22.50 -33.82
CA ALA A 79 38.29 22.73 -34.13
C ALA A 79 39.25 23.08 -32.96
N ALA A 80 40.57 22.82 -32.94
CA ALA A 80 41.59 22.42 -33.92
C ALA A 80 42.66 21.59 -33.15
N GLU A 81 43.24 20.55 -33.76
CA GLU A 81 44.66 20.48 -34.20
C GLU A 81 45.70 20.47 -33.05
#